data_AF-A0A7V8WRC3-F1
#
_entry.id   AF-A0A7V8WRC3-F1
#
_cell.length_a   1.000
_cell.length_b   1.000
_cell.length_c   1.000
_cell.angle_alpha   90.00
_cell.angle_beta   90.00
_cell.angle_gamma   90.00
#
_symmetry.space_group_name_H-M   'P 1'
#
loop_
_entity.id
_entity.type
_entity.pdbx_description
1 polymer ?
#
loop_
_entity_poly.entity_id
_entity_poly.type
_entity_poly.pdbx_seq_one_letter_code
_entity_poly.pdbx_strand_id
1 'polypeptide(L)'
;PVSLVPIPGDPVPVRDPGAWLLDPNPAVTRAGLVADLARSLGAWQLDERIAFLSTDTPVPSPFARTLRVIASMPWHEKRLRTVLRELAAGPITIRRRGLAGDVDALTHRLRGPGPNSYTVAMTRVANKPWALLCEDST
;
A
#
# COMPACT_ATOMS: atom_id res chain seq x y z
N PRO A 1 -25.47 -8.11 -3.18
CA PRO A 1 -24.66 -7.29 -2.25
C PRO A 1 -23.56 -8.13 -1.61
N VAL A 2 -22.29 -7.71 -1.71
CA VAL A 2 -21.18 -8.39 -1.04
C VAL A 2 -20.93 -7.67 0.29
N SER A 3 -20.85 -8.41 1.39
CA SER A 3 -20.67 -7.87 2.75
C SER A 3 -19.42 -8.46 3.39
N LEU A 4 -18.69 -7.63 4.14
CA LEU A 4 -17.62 -8.05 5.04
C LEU A 4 -18.16 -7.96 6.46
N VAL A 5 -18.11 -9.07 7.20
CA VAL A 5 -18.59 -9.16 8.58
C VAL A 5 -17.41 -9.48 9.50
N PRO A 6 -17.49 -9.15 10.80
CA PRO A 6 -16.51 -9.62 11.78
C PRO A 6 -16.42 -11.14 11.76
N ILE A 7 -15.20 -11.66 11.77
CA ILE A 7 -14.90 -13.09 11.87
C ILE A 7 -14.00 -13.22 13.10
N PRO A 8 -14.35 -13.97 14.16
CA PRO A 8 -13.38 -14.26 15.21
C PRO A 8 -12.18 -15.04 14.65
N GLY A 9 -10.97 -14.85 15.18
CA GLY A 9 -9.82 -15.63 14.76
C GLY A 9 -8.50 -15.14 15.31
N ASP A 10 -7.43 -15.84 14.93
CA ASP A 10 -6.07 -15.56 15.38
C ASP A 10 -5.59 -14.18 14.93
N PRO A 11 -4.63 -13.59 15.65
CA PRO A 11 -3.96 -12.37 15.20
C PRO A 11 -3.42 -12.51 13.78
N VAL A 12 -3.59 -11.46 12.98
CA VAL A 12 -3.02 -11.40 11.63
C VAL A 12 -1.51 -11.24 11.77
N PRO A 13 -0.69 -12.03 11.04
CA PRO A 13 0.75 -11.90 11.12
C PRO A 13 1.19 -10.51 10.64
N VAL A 14 2.30 -10.02 11.21
CA VAL A 14 2.99 -8.83 10.73
C VAL A 14 4.27 -9.28 10.05
N ARG A 15 4.45 -8.92 8.77
CA ARG A 15 5.59 -9.36 7.95
C ARG A 15 6.05 -8.24 7.02
N ASP A 16 7.22 -8.44 6.42
CA ASP A 16 7.71 -7.56 5.36
C ASP A 16 6.76 -7.52 4.15
N PRO A 17 6.82 -6.47 3.32
CA PRO A 17 6.02 -6.36 2.11
C PRO A 17 6.22 -7.53 1.15
N GLY A 18 5.12 -8.10 0.67
CA GLY A 18 5.09 -9.10 -0.40
C GLY A 18 5.05 -8.47 -1.79
N ALA A 19 4.70 -9.30 -2.78
CA ALA A 19 4.60 -8.86 -4.18
C ALA A 19 3.37 -7.97 -4.47
N TRP A 20 2.39 -7.95 -3.57
CA TRP A 20 1.17 -7.17 -3.73
C TRP A 20 0.83 -6.42 -2.44
N LEU A 21 0.35 -5.19 -2.61
CA LEU A 21 -0.19 -4.34 -1.57
C LEU A 21 -1.71 -4.26 -1.74
N LEU A 22 -2.45 -4.41 -0.65
CA LEU A 22 -3.87 -4.17 -0.59
C LEU A 22 -4.10 -2.87 0.18
N ASP A 23 -4.85 -1.94 -0.41
CA ASP A 23 -5.33 -0.72 0.23
C ASP A 23 -6.82 -0.87 0.56
N PRO A 24 -7.16 -1.22 1.83
CA PRO A 24 -8.55 -1.38 2.22
C PRO A 24 -9.35 -0.10 2.06
N ASN A 25 -10.60 -0.26 1.64
CA ASN A 25 -11.56 0.82 1.55
C ASN A 25 -11.68 1.52 2.92
N PRO A 26 -11.80 2.87 2.96
CA PRO A 26 -12.03 3.60 4.20
C PRO A 26 -13.17 3.05 5.08
N ALA A 27 -14.22 2.46 4.50
CA ALA A 27 -15.30 1.81 5.24
C ALA A 27 -14.82 0.59 6.04
N VAL A 28 -13.93 -0.23 5.48
CA VAL A 28 -13.32 -1.37 6.19
C VAL A 28 -12.49 -0.87 7.38
N THR A 29 -11.68 0.17 7.16
CA THR A 29 -10.88 0.77 8.23
C THR A 29 -11.76 1.33 9.34
N ARG A 30 -12.83 2.07 9.00
CA ARG A 30 -13.76 2.66 9.98
C ARG A 30 -14.58 1.61 10.74
N ALA A 31 -14.89 0.49 10.10
CA ALA A 31 -15.60 -0.62 10.74
C ALA A 31 -14.68 -1.48 11.64
N GLY A 32 -13.38 -1.22 11.68
CA GLY A 32 -12.42 -2.04 12.43
C GLY A 32 -12.15 -3.42 11.81
N LEU A 33 -12.52 -3.63 10.55
CA LEU A 33 -12.53 -4.95 9.90
C LEU A 33 -11.25 -5.27 9.12
N VAL A 34 -10.15 -4.57 9.39
CA VAL A 34 -8.89 -4.77 8.66
C VAL A 34 -8.33 -6.17 8.90
N ALA A 35 -8.38 -6.65 10.14
CA ALA A 35 -7.89 -7.98 10.48
C ALA A 35 -8.79 -9.09 9.90
N ASP A 36 -10.10 -8.88 9.87
CA ASP A 36 -11.08 -9.78 9.25
C ASP A 36 -10.88 -9.86 7.73
N LEU A 37 -10.64 -8.71 7.10
CA LEU A 37 -10.29 -8.67 5.68
C LEU A 37 -8.98 -9.42 5.43
N ALA A 38 -7.95 -9.20 6.23
CA ALA A 38 -6.68 -9.88 6.06
C ALA A 38 -6.82 -11.39 6.14
N ARG A 39 -7.53 -11.92 7.15
CA ARG A 39 -7.78 -13.36 7.26
C ARG A 39 -8.58 -13.91 6.09
N SER A 40 -9.63 -13.22 5.66
CA SER A 40 -10.44 -13.69 4.53
C SER A 40 -9.68 -13.71 3.20
N LEU A 41 -8.65 -12.88 3.06
CA LEU A 41 -7.81 -12.81 1.86
C LEU A 41 -6.49 -13.59 1.96
N GLY A 42 -6.18 -14.20 3.11
CA GLY A 42 -4.87 -14.80 3.37
C GLY A 42 -3.73 -13.78 3.37
N ALA A 43 -4.04 -12.52 3.68
CA ALA A 43 -3.09 -11.40 3.71
C ALA A 43 -2.51 -11.18 5.11
N TRP A 44 -1.46 -10.36 5.20
CA TRP A 44 -0.83 -9.97 6.44
C TRP A 44 -0.70 -8.45 6.56
N GLN A 45 -0.43 -7.95 7.77
CA GLN A 45 -0.17 -6.54 8.02
C GLN A 45 1.32 -6.22 7.84
N LEU A 46 1.62 -5.00 7.39
CA LEU A 46 3.01 -4.51 7.31
C LEU A 46 3.51 -3.93 8.63
N ASP A 47 2.58 -3.43 9.45
CA ASP A 47 2.81 -2.82 10.76
C ASP A 47 1.49 -2.83 11.53
N GLU A 48 1.55 -3.04 12.85
CA GLU A 48 0.38 -3.12 13.74
C GLU A 48 -0.48 -1.85 13.72
N ARG A 49 0.09 -0.70 13.34
CA ARG A 49 -0.55 0.62 13.44
C ARG A 49 -1.17 1.11 12.14
N ILE A 50 -1.02 0.39 11.04
CA ILE A 50 -1.49 0.83 9.73
C ILE A 50 -2.40 -0.21 9.08
N ALA A 51 -3.28 0.27 8.19
CA ALA A 51 -4.33 -0.56 7.60
C ALA A 51 -3.94 -1.21 6.27
N PHE A 52 -2.78 -0.91 5.68
CA PHE A 52 -2.35 -1.62 4.47
C PHE A 52 -2.09 -3.10 4.79
N LEU A 53 -2.49 -3.96 3.86
CA LEU A 53 -2.23 -5.39 3.92
C LEU A 53 -1.35 -5.80 2.74
N SER A 54 -0.75 -6.98 2.82
CA SER A 54 0.09 -7.49 1.75
C SER A 54 -0.11 -8.98 1.51
N THR A 55 0.15 -9.40 0.26
CA THR A 55 0.05 -10.79 -0.21
C THR A 55 1.20 -11.11 -1.18
N ASP A 56 1.53 -12.39 -1.33
CA ASP A 56 2.50 -12.86 -2.32
C ASP A 56 1.86 -13.06 -3.71
N THR A 57 0.54 -13.25 -3.76
CA THR A 57 -0.24 -13.46 -4.99
C THR A 57 -1.26 -12.33 -5.19
N PRO A 58 -1.68 -12.04 -6.44
CA PRO A 58 -2.74 -11.07 -6.67
C PRO A 58 -4.05 -11.59 -6.08
N VAL A 59 -4.71 -10.75 -5.28
CA VAL A 59 -6.02 -11.07 -4.69
C VAL A 59 -7.02 -9.99 -5.08
N PRO A 60 -8.01 -10.26 -5.95
CA PRO A 60 -9.06 -9.30 -6.24
C PRO A 60 -10.00 -9.16 -5.03
N SER A 61 -10.41 -7.93 -4.71
CA SER A 61 -11.32 -7.68 -3.60
C SER A 61 -12.23 -6.48 -3.87
N PRO A 62 -13.54 -6.55 -3.56
CA PRO A 62 -14.38 -5.36 -3.55
C PRO A 62 -14.10 -4.46 -2.32
N PHE A 63 -13.34 -4.97 -1.34
CA PHE A 63 -13.08 -4.30 -0.07
C PHE A 63 -11.69 -3.66 0.01
N ALA A 64 -10.80 -3.95 -0.94
CA ALA A 64 -9.49 -3.35 -1.04
C ALA A 64 -9.08 -3.17 -2.50
N ARG A 65 -8.31 -2.11 -2.76
CA ARG A 65 -7.61 -1.98 -4.04
C ARG A 65 -6.35 -2.85 -4.00
N THR A 66 -6.10 -3.61 -5.06
CA THR A 66 -4.93 -4.46 -5.20
C THR A 66 -3.90 -3.76 -6.09
N LEU A 67 -2.67 -3.69 -5.61
CA LEU A 67 -1.58 -2.94 -6.21
C LEU A 67 -0.35 -3.85 -6.32
N ARG A 68 0.20 -3.99 -7.52
CA ARG A 68 1.42 -4.78 -7.72
C ARG A 68 2.62 -3.99 -7.19
N VAL A 69 3.41 -4.57 -6.29
CA VAL A 69 4.63 -3.94 -5.79
C VAL A 69 5.75 -4.15 -6.81
N ILE A 70 6.34 -3.04 -7.28
CA ILE A 70 7.48 -3.03 -8.22
C ILE A 70 8.78 -2.74 -7.47
N ALA A 71 8.72 -1.93 -6.41
CA ALA A 71 9.86 -1.70 -5.52
C ALA A 71 9.41 -1.45 -4.08
N SER A 72 10.22 -1.89 -3.13
CA SER A 72 9.99 -1.75 -1.68
C SER A 72 11.27 -1.29 -1.01
N MET A 73 11.22 -0.19 -0.25
CA MET A 73 12.40 0.36 0.40
C MET A 73 12.06 1.23 1.62
N PRO A 74 13.00 1.37 2.59
CA PRO A 74 12.90 2.42 3.60
C PRO A 74 12.68 3.78 2.94
N TRP A 75 11.86 4.63 3.56
CA TRP A 75 11.56 5.95 3.01
C TRP A 75 12.84 6.79 2.88
N HIS A 76 13.21 7.08 1.64
CA HIS A 76 14.30 8.01 1.31
C HIS A 76 14.02 8.65 -0.04
N GLU A 77 13.55 9.88 -0.04
CA GLU A 77 13.01 10.53 -1.23
C GLU A 77 13.98 10.59 -2.41
N LYS A 78 15.27 10.91 -2.18
CA LYS A 78 16.28 10.95 -3.26
C LYS A 78 16.45 9.57 -3.93
N ARG A 79 16.33 8.49 -3.15
CA ARG A 79 16.41 7.12 -3.67
C ARG A 79 15.14 6.80 -4.47
N LEU A 80 13.97 7.12 -3.93
CA LEU A 80 12.70 6.92 -4.62
C LEU A 80 12.64 7.67 -5.96
N ARG A 81 13.05 8.95 -6.00
CA ARG A 81 13.13 9.72 -7.25
C ARG A 81 14.09 9.11 -8.28
N THR A 82 15.14 8.43 -7.83
CA THR A 82 16.06 7.73 -8.73
C THR A 82 15.38 6.54 -9.37
N VAL A 83 14.71 5.69 -8.58
CA VAL A 83 13.95 4.55 -9.08
C VAL A 83 12.82 4.98 -10.01
N LEU A 84 12.06 6.02 -9.65
CA LEU A 84 10.98 6.56 -10.50
C LEU A 84 11.50 7.05 -11.86
N ARG A 85 12.66 7.69 -11.89
CA ARG A 85 13.30 8.16 -13.12
C ARG A 85 13.78 6.99 -14.00
N GLU A 86 14.36 5.96 -13.40
CA GLU A 86 14.76 4.72 -14.11
C GLU A 86 13.56 4.03 -14.76
N LEU A 87 12.39 4.13 -14.14
CA LEU A 87 11.12 3.59 -14.62
C LEU A 87 10.35 4.54 -15.56
N ALA A 88 10.95 5.67 -15.96
CA ALA A 88 10.29 6.69 -16.79
C ALA A 88 8.91 7.12 -16.23
N ALA A 89 8.85 7.37 -14.93
CA ALA A 89 7.63 7.81 -14.27
C ALA A 89 7.16 9.19 -14.76
N GLY A 90 5.85 9.31 -14.92
CA GLY A 90 5.11 10.53 -15.19
C GLY A 90 4.16 10.84 -14.05
N PRO A 91 2.87 10.53 -14.18
CA PRO A 91 1.89 10.70 -13.11
C PRO A 91 2.22 9.86 -11.87
N ILE A 92 2.13 10.49 -10.70
CA ILE A 92 2.30 9.84 -9.40
C ILE A 92 1.04 10.02 -8.58
N THR A 93 0.54 8.92 -8.03
CA THR A 93 -0.49 8.92 -6.99
C THR A 93 0.16 8.60 -5.65
N ILE A 94 -0.11 9.37 -4.61
CA ILE A 94 0.40 9.07 -3.26
C ILE A 94 -0.74 8.53 -2.40
N ARG A 95 -0.52 7.36 -1.81
CA ARG A 95 -1.39 6.78 -0.77
C ARG A 95 -0.61 6.75 0.53
N ARG A 96 -1.20 7.20 1.64
CA ARG A 96 -0.46 7.32 2.90
C ARG A 96 -1.21 6.76 4.10
N ARG A 97 -0.49 6.01 4.96
CA ARG A 97 -0.99 5.54 6.26
C ARG A 97 0.11 5.64 7.30
N GLY A 98 -0.12 6.33 8.41
CA GLY A 98 0.79 6.38 9.56
C GLY A 98 2.04 7.28 9.39
N LEU A 99 2.13 8.07 8.32
CA LEU A 99 3.20 9.06 8.09
C LEU A 99 2.61 10.47 7.95
N ALA A 100 3.37 11.48 8.36
CA ALA A 100 3.02 12.89 8.18
C ALA A 100 3.59 13.46 6.87
N GLY A 101 3.05 14.59 6.41
CA GLY A 101 3.53 15.33 5.25
C GLY A 101 2.41 15.82 4.34
N ASP A 102 2.75 16.73 3.44
CA ASP A 102 1.85 17.26 2.41
C ASP A 102 1.82 16.29 1.20
N VAL A 103 0.62 15.83 0.83
CA VAL A 103 0.43 14.87 -0.29
C VAL A 103 0.75 15.56 -1.62
N ASP A 104 0.28 16.79 -1.79
CA ASP A 104 0.32 17.50 -3.06
C ASP A 104 1.73 17.98 -3.35
N ALA A 105 2.40 18.55 -2.34
CA ALA A 105 3.79 18.98 -2.46
C ALA A 105 4.72 17.79 -2.77
N LEU A 106 4.47 16.64 -2.15
CA LEU A 106 5.28 15.45 -2.39
C LEU A 106 4.99 14.83 -3.77
N THR A 107 3.73 14.79 -4.18
CA THR A 107 3.33 14.34 -5.52
C THR A 107 4.03 15.19 -6.60
N HIS A 108 4.05 16.51 -6.41
CA HIS A 108 4.73 17.43 -7.32
C HIS A 108 6.25 17.19 -7.41
N ARG A 109 6.89 16.78 -6.30
CA ARG A 109 8.32 16.46 -6.25
C ARG A 109 8.69 15.09 -6.80
N LEU A 110 7.77 14.14 -6.76
CA LEU A 110 8.01 12.77 -7.20
C LEU A 110 7.64 12.51 -8.65
N ARG A 111 6.70 13.29 -9.22
CA ARG A 111 6.33 13.15 -10.64
C ARG A 111 7.51 13.46 -11.57
N GLY A 112 7.55 12.76 -12.69
CA GLY A 112 8.50 12.99 -13.76
C GLY A 112 7.82 13.38 -15.08
N PRO A 113 8.60 13.52 -16.17
CA PRO A 113 8.08 13.81 -17.50
C PRO A 113 7.74 12.54 -18.31
N GLY A 114 7.95 11.34 -17.76
CA GLY A 114 7.75 10.10 -18.49
C GLY A 114 6.28 9.73 -18.68
N PRO A 115 5.98 8.65 -19.42
CA PRO A 115 4.59 8.25 -19.69
C PRO A 115 3.99 7.35 -18.60
N ASN A 116 4.82 6.73 -17.76
CA ASN A 116 4.38 5.64 -16.89
C ASN A 116 3.76 6.16 -15.59
N SER A 117 2.60 5.64 -15.22
CA SER A 117 1.90 6.05 -14.00
C SER A 117 2.17 5.09 -12.85
N TYR A 118 2.47 5.63 -11.67
CA TYR A 118 2.74 4.82 -10.48
C TYR A 118 2.00 5.31 -9.24
N THR A 119 1.73 4.38 -8.32
CA THR A 119 1.28 4.67 -6.97
C THR A 119 2.43 4.51 -5.99
N VAL A 120 2.70 5.53 -5.18
CA VAL A 120 3.62 5.45 -4.05
C VAL A 120 2.79 5.29 -2.77
N ALA A 121 2.80 4.09 -2.19
CA ALA A 121 2.24 3.85 -0.88
C ALA A 121 3.30 4.16 0.19
N MET A 122 3.06 5.23 0.94
CA MET A 122 3.90 5.69 2.04
C MET A 122 3.34 5.20 3.36
N THR A 123 4.11 4.38 4.06
CA THR A 123 3.62 3.72 5.27
C THR A 123 4.73 3.37 6.26
N ARG A 124 4.42 2.47 7.20
CA ARG A 124 5.38 1.89 8.11
C ARG A 124 5.51 0.39 7.84
N VAL A 125 6.73 -0.11 7.99
CA VAL A 125 7.05 -1.53 8.06
C VAL A 125 7.90 -1.70 9.32
N ALA A 126 7.46 -2.56 10.25
CA ALA A 126 8.13 -2.77 11.54
C ALA A 126 8.54 -1.44 12.24
N ASN A 127 7.59 -0.52 12.36
CA ASN A 127 7.69 0.82 12.96
C ASN A 127 8.64 1.81 12.24
N LYS A 128 9.15 1.48 11.05
CA LYS A 128 10.04 2.35 10.25
C LYS A 128 9.31 2.95 9.05
N PRO A 129 9.55 4.23 8.70
CA PRO A 129 9.03 4.83 7.48
C PRO A 129 9.44 4.04 6.23
N TRP A 130 8.48 3.76 5.36
CA TRP A 130 8.64 2.90 4.20
C TRP A 130 7.91 3.44 2.97
N ALA A 131 8.43 3.15 1.78
CA ALA A 131 7.77 3.38 0.50
C ALA A 131 7.65 2.08 -0.29
N LEU A 132 6.45 1.84 -0.80
CA LEU A 132 6.17 0.84 -1.81
C LEU A 132 5.79 1.56 -3.10
N LEU A 133 6.55 1.31 -4.16
CA LEU A 133 6.21 1.74 -5.50
C LEU A 133 5.37 0.65 -6.16
N CYS A 134 4.18 1.02 -6.63
CA CYS A 134 3.21 0.08 -7.11
C CYS A 134 2.59 0.49 -8.45
N GLU A 135 2.10 -0.51 -9.18
CA GLU A 135 1.21 -0.35 -10.33
C GLU A 135 -0.21 -0.79 -9.95
N ASP A 136 -1.22 -0.15 -10.52
CA ASP A 136 -2.61 -0.64 -10.38
C ASP A 136 -2.74 -1.98 -11.11
N SER A 137 -3.29 -3.00 -10.45
CA SER A 137 -3.77 -4.18 -11.17
C SER A 137 -5.01 -3.75 -11.95
N THR A 138 -4.86 -3.60 -13.28
CA THR A 138 -6.03 -3.48 -14.17
C THR A 138 -6.80 -4.79 -14.17
#